data_AF-A0A6G7EEI8-F1
#
_entry.id   AF-A0A6G7EEI8-F1
#
_cell.length_a   1.000
_cell.length_b   1.000
_cell.length_c   1.000
_cell.angle_alpha   90.00
_cell.angle_beta   90.00
_cell.angle_gamma   90.00
#
_symmetry.space_group_name_H-M   'P 1'
#
loop_
_entity.id
_entity.type
_entity.pdbx_description
1 polymer ?
#
loop_
_entity_poly.entity_id
_entity_poly.type
_entity_poly.pdbx_seq_one_letter_code
_entity_poly.pdbx_strand_id
1 'polypeptide(L)'
;MIDPAQIAITGSWIATGVGFGLWLYGWFGTKLPLKRQRLHDCGIALVFSAILVRVVSQERPLGVFEWALFFIGPLFIAAALWRLARTS
;
A
#
# COMPACT_ATOMS: atom_id res chain seq x y z
N MET A 1 -25.81 -7.92 -10.08
CA MET A 1 -25.51 -6.71 -9.29
C MET A 1 -24.05 -6.83 -8.87
N ILE A 2 -23.21 -5.83 -9.14
CA ILE A 2 -21.79 -5.90 -8.77
C ILE A 2 -21.69 -5.50 -7.29
N ASP A 3 -21.16 -6.38 -6.45
CA ASP A 3 -20.95 -6.10 -5.03
C ASP A 3 -19.75 -5.15 -4.86
N PRO A 4 -19.94 -3.92 -4.32
CA PRO A 4 -18.86 -2.97 -4.08
C PRO A 4 -17.73 -3.56 -3.22
N ALA A 5 -18.04 -4.45 -2.28
CA ALA A 5 -17.03 -5.09 -1.44
C ALA A 5 -16.12 -6.02 -2.27
N GLN A 6 -16.68 -6.82 -3.18
CA GLN A 6 -15.91 -7.66 -4.10
C GLN A 6 -15.02 -6.83 -5.04
N ILE A 7 -15.48 -5.68 -5.53
CA ILE A 7 -14.65 -4.77 -6.33
C ILE A 7 -13.46 -4.28 -5.51
N ALA A 8 -13.72 -3.80 -4.29
CA ALA A 8 -12.67 -3.28 -3.41
C ALA A 8 -11.63 -4.36 -3.07
N ILE A 9 -12.07 -5.57 -2.75
CA ILE A 9 -11.18 -6.71 -2.47
C ILE A 9 -10.34 -7.06 -3.70
N THR A 10 -10.96 -7.16 -4.88
CA THR A 10 -10.25 -7.45 -6.13
C THR A 10 -9.21 -6.37 -6.45
N GLY A 11 -9.62 -5.10 -6.38
CA GLY A 11 -8.73 -3.96 -6.57
C GLY A 11 -7.57 -3.94 -5.57
N SER A 12 -7.81 -4.35 -4.32
CA SER A 12 -6.78 -4.44 -3.30
C SER A 12 -5.68 -5.45 -3.69
N TRP A 13 -6.03 -6.60 -4.27
CA TRP A 13 -5.05 -7.60 -4.70
C TRP A 13 -4.20 -7.07 -5.86
N ILE A 14 -4.83 -6.40 -6.83
CA ILE A 14 -4.13 -5.73 -7.94
C ILE A 14 -3.17 -4.67 -7.39
N ALA A 15 -3.64 -3.79 -6.50
CA ALA A 15 -2.82 -2.75 -5.89
C ALA A 15 -1.65 -3.33 -5.07
N THR A 16 -1.84 -4.50 -4.44
CA THR A 16 -0.76 -5.20 -3.73
C THR A 16 0.30 -5.70 -4.71
N GLY A 17 -0.11 -6.34 -5.81
CA GLY A 17 0.82 -6.80 -6.84
C GLY A 17 1.61 -5.64 -7.46
N VAL A 18 0.91 -4.55 -7.83
CA VAL A 18 1.55 -3.35 -8.40
C VAL A 18 2.49 -2.70 -7.39
N GLY A 19 2.02 -2.43 -6.17
CA GLY A 19 2.82 -1.75 -5.17
C GLY A 19 4.05 -2.54 -4.74
N PHE A 20 3.92 -3.86 -4.56
CA PHE A 20 5.05 -4.74 -4.29
C PHE A 20 6.02 -4.81 -5.48
N GLY A 21 5.50 -4.85 -6.71
CA GLY A 21 6.31 -4.78 -7.93
C GLY A 21 7.12 -3.49 -8.04
N LEU A 22 6.52 -2.33 -7.73
CA LEU A 22 7.23 -1.05 -7.69
C LEU A 22 8.33 -1.02 -6.62
N TRP A 23 8.04 -1.59 -5.44
CA TRP A 23 9.02 -1.69 -4.36
C TRP A 23 10.21 -2.58 -4.77
N LEU A 24 9.96 -3.76 -5.35
CA LEU A 24 11.02 -4.62 -5.88
C LEU A 24 11.81 -3.95 -7.01
N TYR A 25 11.12 -3.29 -7.94
CA TYR A 25 11.79 -2.59 -9.04
C TYR A 25 12.63 -1.40 -8.53
N GLY A 26 12.24 -0.75 -7.44
CA GLY A 26 13.07 0.27 -6.79
C GLY A 26 14.44 -0.27 -6.36
N TRP A 27 14.48 -1.48 -5.81
CA TRP A 27 15.72 -2.14 -5.40
C TRP A 27 16.61 -2.58 -6.55
N PHE A 28 16.05 -3.26 -7.54
CA PHE A 28 16.84 -3.93 -8.59
C PHE A 28 16.94 -3.13 -9.89
N GLY A 29 15.95 -2.29 -10.18
CA GLY A 29 15.79 -1.63 -11.47
C GLY A 29 16.33 -0.20 -11.53
N THR A 30 16.72 0.42 -10.41
CA THR A 30 17.16 1.82 -10.42
C THR A 30 18.42 2.07 -9.60
N LYS A 31 19.36 2.80 -10.19
CA LYS A 31 20.60 3.25 -9.52
C LYS A 31 20.50 4.68 -8.98
N LEU A 32 19.51 5.45 -9.46
CA LEU A 32 19.30 6.84 -9.04
C LEU A 32 18.56 6.85 -7.69
N PRO A 33 19.16 7.41 -6.62
CA PRO A 33 18.61 7.29 -5.27
C PRO A 33 17.24 7.95 -5.13
N LEU A 34 17.02 9.10 -5.79
CA LEU A 34 15.73 9.79 -5.76
C LEU A 34 14.63 9.00 -6.48
N LYS A 35 14.93 8.40 -7.64
CA LYS A 35 13.97 7.58 -8.39
C LYS A 35 13.59 6.33 -7.59
N ARG A 36 14.57 5.67 -6.96
CA ARG A 36 14.33 4.54 -6.04
C ARG A 36 13.39 4.95 -4.90
N GLN A 37 13.66 6.07 -4.26
CA GLN A 37 12.84 6.56 -3.14
C GLN A 37 11.38 6.79 -3.57
N ARG A 38 11.15 7.47 -4.70
CA ARG A 38 9.80 7.69 -5.25
C ARG A 38 9.05 6.39 -5.54
N LEU A 39 9.74 5.37 -6.09
CA LEU A 39 9.14 4.06 -6.36
C LEU A 39 8.77 3.32 -5.08
N HIS A 40 9.65 3.35 -4.07
CA HIS A 40 9.35 2.76 -2.76
C HIS A 40 8.18 3.46 -2.08
N ASP A 41 8.13 4.79 -2.12
CA ASP A 41 7.03 5.56 -1.51
C ASP A 41 5.69 5.25 -2.20
N CYS A 42 5.67 5.19 -3.53
CA CYS A 42 4.48 4.79 -4.29
C CYS A 42 4.07 3.34 -4.00
N GLY A 43 5.04 2.42 -3.96
CA GLY A 43 4.81 1.02 -3.62
C GLY A 43 4.24 0.82 -2.21
N ILE A 44 4.81 1.49 -1.21
CA ILE A 44 4.35 1.49 0.17
C ILE A 44 2.91 2.01 0.24
N ALA A 45 2.61 3.16 -0.37
CA ALA A 45 1.27 3.72 -0.35
C ALA A 45 0.22 2.75 -0.92
N LEU A 46 0.51 2.09 -2.04
CA LEU A 46 -0.39 1.11 -2.65
C LEU A 46 -0.57 -0.16 -1.79
N VAL A 47 0.53 -0.74 -1.30
CA VAL A 47 0.49 -1.98 -0.52
C VAL A 47 -0.27 -1.78 0.80
N PHE A 48 0.04 -0.72 1.55
CA PHE A 48 -0.63 -0.47 2.82
C PHE A 48 -2.10 -0.10 2.63
N SER A 49 -2.44 0.69 1.61
CA SER A 49 -3.85 1.00 1.29
C SER A 49 -4.63 -0.27 0.96
N ALA A 50 -4.03 -1.16 0.18
CA ALA A 50 -4.64 -2.45 -0.17
C ALA A 50 -4.81 -3.37 1.05
N ILE A 51 -3.83 -3.42 1.96
CA ILE A 51 -3.95 -4.18 3.21
C ILE A 51 -5.09 -3.62 4.06
N LEU A 52 -5.19 -2.29 4.21
CA LEU A 52 -6.25 -1.66 4.98
C LEU A 52 -7.64 -2.02 4.44
N VAL A 53 -7.84 -2.01 3.12
CA VAL A 53 -9.09 -2.47 2.50
C VAL A 53 -9.42 -3.89 2.95
N ARG A 54 -8.46 -4.82 2.89
CA ARG A 54 -8.69 -6.20 3.32
C ARG A 54 -8.86 -6.37 4.83
N VAL A 55 -8.32 -5.46 5.65
CA VAL A 55 -8.51 -5.46 7.10
C VAL A 55 -9.93 -4.97 7.45
N VAL A 56 -10.41 -3.89 6.84
CA VAL A 56 -11.73 -3.33 7.15
C VAL A 56 -12.89 -4.10 6.50
N SER A 57 -12.63 -4.86 5.44
CA SER A 57 -13.64 -5.71 4.79
C SER A 57 -13.82 -7.07 5.46
N GLN A 58 -13.15 -7.36 6.57
CA GLN A 58 -13.35 -8.62 7.28
C GLN A 58 -14.61 -8.59 8.14
N GLU A 59 -15.39 -9.66 8.09
CA GLU A 59 -16.57 -9.84 8.95
C GLU A 59 -16.25 -10.49 10.30
N ARG A 60 -14.95 -10.73 10.59
CA ARG A 60 -14.47 -11.34 11.83
C ARG A 60 -13.77 -10.31 12.72
N PRO A 61 -13.67 -10.55 14.04
CA PRO A 61 -12.87 -9.71 14.92
C PRO A 61 -11.41 -9.65 14.46
N LEU A 62 -10.84 -8.45 14.55
CA LEU A 62 -9.44 -8.19 14.21
C LEU A 62 -8.50 -8.75 15.28
N GLY A 63 -7.49 -9.49 14.84
CA GLY A 63 -6.36 -9.89 15.66
C GLY A 63 -5.40 -8.74 15.95
N VAL A 64 -4.43 -8.98 16.84
CA VAL A 64 -3.46 -7.96 17.28
C VAL A 64 -2.67 -7.35 16.12
N PHE A 65 -2.25 -8.16 15.14
CA PHE A 65 -1.51 -7.66 13.98
C PHE A 65 -2.35 -6.79 13.06
N GLU A 66 -3.64 -7.09 12.93
CA GLU A 66 -4.56 -6.34 12.08
C GLU A 66 -4.87 -5.00 12.70
N TRP A 67 -5.03 -4.96 14.03
CA TRP A 67 -5.07 -3.72 14.80
C TRP A 67 -3.80 -2.89 14.63
N ALA A 68 -2.63 -3.50 14.75
CA ALA A 68 -1.37 -2.80 14.55
C ALA A 68 -1.30 -2.20 13.13
N LEU A 69 -1.61 -2.99 12.09
CA LEU A 69 -1.65 -2.53 10.70
C LEU A 69 -2.69 -1.44 10.45
N PHE A 70 -3.84 -1.50 11.12
CA PHE A 70 -4.90 -0.48 11.02
C PHE A 70 -4.41 0.91 11.46
N PHE A 71 -3.59 0.98 12.51
CA PHE A 71 -3.02 2.25 12.99
C PHE A 71 -1.71 2.63 12.29
N ILE A 72 -0.84 1.66 12.06
CA ILE A 72 0.49 1.90 11.50
C ILE A 72 0.40 2.18 9.98
N GLY A 73 -0.48 1.48 9.27
CA GLY A 73 -0.66 1.61 7.82
C GLY A 73 -0.88 3.06 7.36
N PRO A 74 -1.85 3.79 7.93
CA PRO A 74 -2.07 5.20 7.60
C PRO A 74 -0.84 6.09 7.85
N LEU A 75 -0.04 5.83 8.88
CA LEU A 75 1.18 6.58 9.16
C LEU A 75 2.22 6.38 8.05
N PHE A 76 2.42 5.14 7.59
CA PHE A 76 3.32 4.83 6.48
C PHE A 76 2.85 5.45 5.17
N ILE A 77 1.54 5.40 4.89
CA ILE A 77 0.93 6.03 3.71
C ILE A 77 1.15 7.55 3.76
N ALA A 78 0.82 8.20 4.87
CA ALA A 78 1.00 9.64 5.04
C ALA A 78 2.46 10.05 4.87
N ALA A 79 3.39 9.32 5.47
CA ALA A 79 4.82 9.59 5.34
C ALA A 79 5.33 9.40 3.89
N ALA A 80 4.83 8.39 3.18
CA ALA A 80 5.16 8.15 1.79
C ALA A 80 4.63 9.25 0.87
N LEU A 81 3.35 9.64 1.02
CA LEU A 81 2.74 10.73 0.26
C LEU A 81 3.44 12.07 0.54
N TRP A 82 3.82 12.34 1.78
CA TRP A 82 4.58 13.52 2.16
C TRP A 82 5.95 13.59 1.48
N ARG A 83 6.68 12.47 1.43
CA ARG A 83 7.95 12.40 0.69
C ARG A 83 7.71 12.59 -0.81
N LEU A 84 6.73 11.89 -1.38
CA LEU A 84 6.39 11.99 -2.80
C LEU A 84 6.05 13.43 -3.20
N ALA A 85 5.26 14.15 -2.40
CA ALA A 85 4.89 15.54 -2.66
C ALA A 85 6.09 16.51 -2.67
N ARG A 86 7.13 16.23 -1.87
CA ARG A 86 8.36 17.05 -1.82
C ARG A 86 9.41 16.62 -2.84
N THR A 87 9.24 15.43 -3.39
CA THR A 87 10.07 14.89 -4.45
C THR A 87 9.22 14.61 -5.67
N SER A 88 8.28 15.47 -6.06
CA SER A 88 7.60 15.35 -7.35
C SER A 88 8.33 16.21 -8.36
#